data_AF-Q1WL89-F1
#
_entry.id   AF-Q1WL89-F1
#
_cell.length_a   1.000
_cell.length_b   1.000
_cell.length_c   1.000
_cell.angle_alpha   90.00
_cell.angle_beta   90.00
_cell.angle_gamma   90.00
#
_symmetry.space_group_name_H-M   'P 1'
#
loop_
_entity.id
_entity.type
_entity.pdbx_description
1 polymer ?
#
loop_
_entity_poly.entity_id
_entity_poly.type
_entity_poly.pdbx_seq_one_letter_code
_entity_poly.pdbx_strand_id
1 'polypeptide(L)'
;MHGTNSHPTSASGLGWTLLPAPFEDPNDLLWLGRLQTDALSAVLRYQIEALSFLKSRCEQDERYLQEIWSPAHVNDSFELWCSFWQDAFLDYSKEAGRMADIGSSIAAKAAKRVHREEKLFADNLAAQTVV
;
A
#
# COMPACT_ATOMS: atom_id res chain seq x y z
N MET A 1 49.86 -38.75 21.11
CA MET A 1 48.46 -39.01 20.72
C MET A 1 47.62 -37.99 21.48
N HIS A 2 47.30 -36.87 20.82
CA HIS A 2 45.96 -36.54 20.30
C HIS A 2 44.92 -36.40 21.42
N GLY A 3 44.26 -35.26 21.66
CA GLY A 3 44.23 -34.00 20.92
C GLY A 3 43.60 -32.88 21.76
N THR A 4 44.02 -31.66 21.46
CA THR A 4 43.49 -30.39 21.93
C THR A 4 42.14 -30.12 21.28
N ASN A 5 41.05 -30.00 22.05
CA ASN A 5 39.79 -29.51 21.51
C ASN A 5 39.82 -27.98 21.43
N SER A 6 40.18 -27.54 20.24
CA SER A 6 40.03 -26.19 19.71
C SER A 6 38.56 -25.77 19.64
N HIS A 7 38.27 -24.56 20.12
CA HIS A 7 37.17 -23.75 19.64
C HIS A 7 37.18 -23.68 18.10
N PRO A 8 36.00 -23.66 17.46
CA PRO A 8 35.79 -22.85 16.28
C PRO A 8 34.78 -21.76 16.59
N THR A 9 35.27 -20.52 16.67
CA THR A 9 34.47 -19.37 16.30
C THR A 9 34.42 -19.36 14.77
N SER A 10 33.25 -19.59 14.19
CA SER A 10 32.94 -19.07 12.85
C SER A 10 31.50 -18.58 12.87
N ALA A 11 31.38 -17.27 12.77
CA ALA A 11 30.18 -16.55 12.45
C ALA A 11 29.52 -17.11 11.18
N SER A 12 28.20 -16.94 11.10
CA SER A 12 27.36 -16.75 9.90
C SER A 12 26.08 -17.57 9.99
N GLY A 13 25.04 -16.93 10.52
CA GLY A 13 23.67 -17.41 10.50
C GLY A 13 22.77 -16.20 10.62
N LEU A 14 22.75 -15.41 9.54
CA LEU A 14 21.95 -14.21 9.35
C LEU A 14 20.53 -14.35 9.92
N GLY A 15 20.11 -13.31 10.64
CA GLY A 15 18.81 -13.19 11.28
C GLY A 15 17.67 -13.30 10.27
N TRP A 16 16.97 -14.43 10.32
CA TRP A 16 15.69 -14.63 9.67
C TRP A 16 14.58 -15.13 10.62
N THR A 17 14.83 -15.18 11.92
CA THR A 17 13.76 -15.41 12.91
C THR A 17 13.12 -14.08 13.33
N LEU A 18 12.52 -13.39 12.34
CA LEU A 18 11.46 -12.40 12.56
C LEU A 18 10.08 -13.03 12.25
N LEU A 19 9.93 -14.33 12.49
CA LEU A 19 8.59 -14.91 12.62
C LEU A 19 8.07 -14.51 14.01
N PRO A 20 6.92 -13.83 14.12
CA PRO A 20 6.29 -13.61 15.41
C PRO A 20 6.13 -14.95 16.11
N ALA A 21 6.27 -14.96 17.44
CA ALA A 21 6.13 -16.14 18.28
C ALA A 21 4.86 -16.95 17.91
N PRO A 22 4.82 -18.27 18.19
CA PRO A 22 3.62 -19.06 17.95
C PRO A 22 2.41 -18.35 18.55
N PHE A 23 1.39 -18.09 17.74
CA PHE A 23 0.15 -17.45 18.18
C PHE A 23 -0.52 -18.34 19.23
N GLU A 24 -0.26 -18.09 20.51
CA GLU A 24 -0.80 -18.86 21.63
C GLU A 24 -2.24 -18.44 21.99
N ASP A 25 -2.67 -17.23 21.60
CA ASP A 25 -4.02 -16.70 21.88
C ASP A 25 -4.90 -16.65 20.60
N PRO A 26 -6.11 -17.25 20.61
CA PRO A 26 -7.12 -17.09 19.55
C PRO A 26 -7.42 -15.63 19.18
N ASN A 27 -7.25 -14.71 20.11
CA ASN A 27 -7.47 -13.28 19.90
C ASN A 27 -6.40 -12.66 18.98
N ASP A 28 -5.18 -13.18 18.98
CA ASP A 28 -4.07 -12.74 18.12
C ASP A 28 -4.27 -13.19 16.66
N LEU A 29 -4.82 -14.40 16.45
CA LEU A 29 -5.19 -14.88 15.12
C LEU A 29 -6.36 -14.07 14.53
N LEU A 30 -7.36 -13.74 15.34
CA LEU A 30 -8.47 -12.87 14.95
C LEU A 30 -7.98 -11.44 14.63
N TRP A 31 -6.99 -10.95 15.37
CA TRP A 31 -6.35 -9.66 15.12
C TRP A 31 -5.66 -9.63 13.75
N LEU A 32 -4.82 -10.63 13.47
CA LEU A 32 -4.06 -10.73 12.22
C LEU A 32 -5.01 -10.86 11.04
N GLY A 33 -6.03 -11.71 11.16
CA GLY A 33 -7.04 -11.90 10.13
C GLY A 33 -7.83 -10.61 9.81
N ARG A 34 -8.18 -9.81 10.83
CA ARG A 34 -8.82 -8.52 10.62
C ARG A 34 -7.89 -7.49 9.98
N LEU A 35 -6.63 -7.43 10.40
CA LEU A 35 -5.64 -6.51 9.84
C LEU A 35 -5.34 -6.85 8.36
N GLN A 36 -5.29 -8.15 8.06
CA GLN A 36 -5.12 -8.67 6.71
C GLN A 36 -6.34 -8.37 5.82
N THR A 37 -7.56 -8.46 6.37
CA THR A 37 -8.79 -8.13 5.64
C THR A 37 -8.90 -6.63 5.34
N ASP A 38 -8.58 -5.77 6.31
CA ASP A 38 -8.60 -4.31 6.11
C ASP A 38 -7.53 -3.86 5.11
N ALA A 39 -6.32 -4.45 5.18
CA ALA A 39 -5.26 -4.21 4.21
C ALA A 39 -5.66 -4.68 2.81
N LEU A 40 -6.26 -5.87 2.67
CA LEU A 40 -6.73 -6.37 1.39
C LEU A 40 -7.85 -5.50 0.80
N SER A 41 -8.81 -5.07 1.62
CA SER A 41 -9.88 -4.17 1.21
C SER A 41 -9.34 -2.82 0.72
N ALA A 42 -8.34 -2.30 1.42
CA ALA A 42 -7.63 -1.08 1.05
C ALA A 42 -6.89 -1.20 -0.29
N VAL A 43 -6.17 -2.30 -0.50
CA VAL A 43 -5.50 -2.60 -1.78
C VAL A 43 -6.51 -2.71 -2.91
N LEU A 44 -7.65 -3.38 -2.70
CA LEU A 44 -8.70 -3.48 -3.70
C LEU A 44 -9.29 -2.12 -4.07
N ARG A 45 -9.49 -1.21 -3.09
CA ARG A 45 -9.94 0.16 -3.36
C ARG A 45 -8.93 0.95 -4.18
N TYR A 46 -7.64 0.83 -3.84
CA TYR A 46 -6.56 1.45 -4.61
C TYR A 46 -6.53 0.92 -6.05
N GLN A 47 -6.66 -0.41 -6.23
CA GLN A 47 -6.69 -1.01 -7.57
C GLN A 47 -7.91 -0.58 -8.39
N ILE A 48 -9.10 -0.49 -7.78
CA ILE A 48 -10.31 -0.03 -8.46
C ILE A 48 -10.13 1.41 -8.96
N GLU A 49 -9.60 2.31 -8.13
CA GLU A 49 -9.37 3.70 -8.54
C GLU A 49 -8.35 3.77 -9.68
N ALA A 50 -7.21 3.08 -9.55
CA ALA A 50 -6.17 3.03 -10.58
C ALA A 50 -6.68 2.51 -11.94
N LEU A 51 -7.49 1.45 -11.93
CA LEU A 51 -8.08 0.89 -13.15
C LEU A 51 -9.14 1.82 -13.75
N SER A 52 -9.93 2.49 -12.91
CA SER A 52 -10.94 3.46 -13.36
C SER A 52 -10.29 4.66 -14.03
N PHE A 53 -9.18 5.15 -13.45
CA PHE A 53 -8.35 6.18 -14.03
C PHE A 53 -7.79 5.75 -15.39
N LEU A 54 -7.18 4.56 -15.47
CA LEU A 54 -6.59 4.07 -16.71
C LEU A 54 -7.62 3.93 -17.83
N LYS A 55 -8.83 3.46 -17.51
CA LYS A 55 -9.95 3.42 -18.45
C LYS A 55 -10.29 4.80 -18.99
N SER A 56 -10.49 5.77 -18.10
CA SER A 56 -10.78 7.17 -18.49
C SER A 56 -9.71 7.74 -19.40
N ARG A 57 -8.44 7.42 -19.14
CA ARG A 57 -7.31 7.88 -19.94
C ARG A 57 -7.31 7.28 -21.34
N CYS A 58 -7.52 5.97 -21.45
CA CYS A 58 -7.64 5.31 -22.75
C CYS A 58 -8.79 5.89 -23.60
N GLU A 59 -9.94 6.20 -22.97
CA GLU A 59 -11.07 6.85 -23.66
C GLU A 59 -10.74 8.26 -24.16
N GLN A 60 -9.95 9.03 -23.40
CA GLN A 60 -9.44 10.34 -23.83
C GLN A 60 -8.42 10.21 -24.98
N ASP A 61 -7.48 9.27 -24.88
CA ASP A 61 -6.46 9.03 -25.90
C ASP A 61 -7.11 8.61 -27.23
N GLU A 62 -8.17 7.79 -27.20
CA GLU A 62 -8.95 7.42 -28.39
C GLU A 62 -9.61 8.63 -29.04
N ARG A 63 -10.28 9.49 -28.26
CA ARG A 63 -10.90 10.72 -28.77
C ARG A 63 -9.88 11.65 -29.42
N TYR A 64 -8.73 11.80 -28.78
CA TYR A 64 -7.64 12.62 -29.28
C TYR A 64 -7.11 12.11 -30.63
N LEU A 65 -6.95 10.79 -30.80
CA LEU A 65 -6.55 10.20 -32.07
C LEU A 65 -7.58 10.43 -33.18
N GLN A 66 -8.87 10.40 -32.85
CA GLN A 66 -9.93 10.71 -33.80
C GLN A 66 -9.92 12.20 -34.22
N GLU A 67 -9.66 13.11 -33.30
CA GLU A 67 -9.60 14.55 -33.58
C GLU A 67 -8.37 14.94 -34.41
N ILE A 68 -7.20 14.35 -34.14
CA ILE A 68 -5.96 14.62 -34.90
C ILE A 68 -6.06 14.22 -36.37
N TRP A 69 -6.80 13.15 -36.69
CA TRP A 69 -7.01 12.70 -38.06
C TRP A 69 -8.15 13.42 -38.78
N SER A 70 -8.85 14.34 -38.11
CA SER A 70 -9.86 15.19 -38.75
C SER A 70 -9.19 16.14 -39.75
N PRO A 71 -9.62 16.15 -41.03
CA PRO A 71 -9.07 17.05 -42.05
C PRO A 71 -9.19 18.55 -41.70
N ALA A 72 -10.07 18.89 -40.74
CA ALA A 72 -10.30 20.25 -40.27
C ALA A 72 -9.24 20.77 -39.28
N HIS A 73 -8.46 19.89 -38.63
CA HIS A 73 -7.57 20.26 -37.52
C HIS A 73 -6.08 20.07 -37.80
N VAL A 74 -5.70 19.73 -39.04
CA VAL A 74 -4.29 19.47 -39.43
C VAL A 74 -3.37 20.67 -39.15
N ASN A 75 -3.91 21.90 -39.13
CA ASN A 75 -3.16 23.11 -38.80
C ASN A 75 -3.11 23.42 -37.28
N ASP A 76 -4.04 22.85 -36.50
CA ASP A 76 -4.19 23.06 -35.05
C ASP A 76 -3.64 21.87 -34.23
N SER A 77 -3.07 20.86 -34.89
CA SER A 77 -2.60 19.62 -34.25
C SER A 77 -1.57 19.86 -33.13
N PHE A 78 -0.80 20.95 -33.19
CA PHE A 78 0.15 21.31 -32.14
C PHE A 78 -0.54 21.84 -30.88
N GLU A 79 -1.59 22.66 -31.03
CA GLU A 79 -2.40 23.14 -29.91
C GLU A 79 -3.18 21.98 -29.27
N LEU A 80 -3.69 21.07 -30.09
CA LEU A 80 -4.30 19.83 -29.62
C LEU A 80 -3.29 18.98 -28.81
N TRP A 81 -2.05 18.87 -29.30
CA TRP A 81 -0.97 18.16 -28.60
C TRP A 81 -0.60 18.79 -27.26
N CYS A 82 -0.49 20.11 -27.20
CA CYS A 82 -0.25 20.82 -25.93
C CYS A 82 -1.40 20.59 -24.94
N SER A 83 -2.65 20.68 -25.39
CA SER A 83 -3.83 20.46 -24.56
C SER A 83 -3.89 19.03 -24.02
N PHE A 84 -3.59 18.04 -24.86
CA PHE A 84 -3.51 16.64 -24.47
C PHE A 84 -2.53 16.38 -23.31
N TRP A 85 -1.31 16.93 -23.40
CA TRP A 85 -0.30 16.76 -22.35
C TRP A 85 -0.63 17.53 -21.09
N GLN A 86 -1.24 18.71 -21.22
CA GLN A 86 -1.73 19.49 -20.08
C GLN A 86 -2.82 18.72 -19.32
N ASP A 87 -3.81 18.19 -20.04
CA ASP A 87 -4.88 17.39 -19.45
C ASP A 87 -4.33 16.11 -18.83
N ALA A 88 -3.43 15.41 -19.53
CA ALA A 88 -2.76 14.22 -19.01
C ALA A 88 -2.06 14.52 -17.68
N PHE A 89 -1.27 15.60 -17.64
CA PHE A 89 -0.52 15.98 -16.44
C PHE A 89 -1.45 16.31 -15.27
N LEU A 90 -2.55 17.03 -15.51
CA LEU A 90 -3.55 17.35 -14.50
C LEU A 90 -4.26 16.10 -13.97
N ASP A 91 -4.64 15.21 -14.87
CA ASP A 91 -5.33 13.97 -14.52
C ASP A 91 -4.42 13.05 -13.69
N TYR A 92 -3.16 12.86 -14.09
CA TYR A 92 -2.19 12.10 -13.30
C TYR A 92 -1.91 12.74 -11.94
N SER A 93 -1.81 14.07 -11.85
CA SER A 93 -1.58 14.78 -10.59
C SER A 93 -2.76 14.61 -9.64
N LYS A 94 -3.99 14.73 -10.17
CA LYS A 94 -5.22 14.54 -9.40
C LYS A 94 -5.36 13.10 -8.91
N GLU A 95 -4.99 12.14 -9.75
CA GLU A 95 -5.03 10.73 -9.39
C GLU A 95 -3.99 10.39 -8.31
N ALA A 96 -2.77 10.90 -8.45
CA ALA A 96 -1.75 10.77 -7.42
C ALA A 96 -2.22 11.35 -6.07
N GLY A 97 -2.95 12.47 -6.09
CA GLY A 97 -3.59 13.03 -4.89
C GLY A 97 -4.63 12.10 -4.27
N ARG A 98 -5.53 11.51 -5.08
CA ARG A 98 -6.51 10.52 -4.61
C ARG A 98 -5.85 9.27 -4.04
N MET A 99 -4.80 8.78 -4.68
CA MET A 99 -3.99 7.67 -4.20
C MET A 99 -3.32 7.98 -2.86
N ALA A 100 -2.77 9.18 -2.70
CA ALA A 100 -2.18 9.64 -1.45
C ALA A 100 -3.23 9.74 -0.32
N ASP A 101 -4.43 10.23 -0.61
CA ASP A 101 -5.55 10.28 0.35
C ASP A 101 -5.99 8.89 0.80
N ILE A 102 -6.11 7.95 -0.15
CA ILE A 102 -6.40 6.54 0.17
C ILE A 102 -5.29 5.97 1.06
N GLY A 103 -4.02 6.19 0.70
CA GLY A 103 -2.86 5.77 1.49
C GLY A 103 -2.85 6.34 2.91
N SER A 104 -3.09 7.64 3.04
CA SER A 104 -3.18 8.34 4.33
C SER A 104 -4.32 7.79 5.21
N SER A 105 -5.49 7.54 4.60
CA SER A 105 -6.64 6.93 5.28
C SER A 105 -6.32 5.53 5.81
N ILE A 106 -5.59 4.72 5.03
CA ILE A 106 -5.13 3.39 5.43
C ILE A 106 -4.15 3.49 6.60
N ALA A 107 -3.14 4.35 6.49
CA ALA A 107 -2.14 4.56 7.54
C ALA A 107 -2.80 5.05 8.85
N ALA A 108 -3.74 5.99 8.77
CA ALA A 108 -4.48 6.49 9.93
C ALA A 108 -5.34 5.41 10.60
N LYS A 109 -5.97 4.52 9.82
CA LYS A 109 -6.72 3.37 10.36
C LYS A 109 -5.79 2.37 11.05
N ALA A 110 -4.64 2.06 10.45
CA ALA A 110 -3.64 1.18 11.04
C ALA A 110 -3.12 1.75 12.37
N ALA A 111 -2.74 3.04 12.41
CA ALA A 111 -2.25 3.69 13.62
C ALA A 111 -3.30 3.71 14.75
N LYS A 112 -4.56 4.04 14.45
CA LYS A 112 -5.66 4.01 15.42
C LYS A 112 -5.91 2.61 16.00
N ARG A 113 -5.65 1.57 15.21
CA ARG A 113 -5.85 0.18 15.61
C ARG A 113 -4.74 -0.29 16.55
N VAL A 114 -3.48 -0.05 16.19
CA VAL A 114 -2.31 -0.31 17.05
C VAL A 114 -2.47 0.37 18.41
N HIS A 115 -2.83 1.67 18.42
CA HIS A 115 -2.99 2.40 19.68
C HIS A 115 -4.13 1.86 20.56
N ARG A 116 -5.21 1.35 19.95
CA ARG A 116 -6.31 0.72 20.70
C ARG A 116 -5.86 -0.60 21.34
N GLU A 117 -5.03 -1.35 20.65
CA GLU A 117 -4.53 -2.64 21.13
C GLU A 117 -3.46 -2.48 22.20
N GLU A 118 -2.56 -1.50 22.08
CA GLU A 118 -1.63 -1.11 23.14
C GLU A 118 -2.37 -0.78 24.44
N LYS A 119 -3.47 -0.02 24.34
CA LYS A 119 -4.30 0.33 25.49
C LYS A 119 -4.96 -0.90 26.13
N LEU A 120 -5.54 -1.79 25.32
CA LEU A 120 -6.16 -3.01 25.83
C LEU A 120 -5.14 -3.95 26.49
N PHE A 121 -3.93 -4.02 25.95
CA PHE A 121 -2.84 -4.80 26.56
C PHE A 121 -2.41 -4.21 27.91
N ALA A 122 -2.24 -2.88 27.99
CA ALA A 122 -1.90 -2.20 29.23
C ALA A 122 -2.99 -2.38 30.32
N ASP A 123 -4.27 -2.26 29.95
CA ASP A 123 -5.40 -2.45 30.85
C ASP A 123 -5.44 -3.91 31.37
N ASN A 124 -5.17 -4.90 30.51
CA ASN A 124 -5.09 -6.32 30.90
C ASN A 124 -3.91 -6.63 31.85
N LEU A 125 -2.74 -6.04 31.60
CA LEU A 125 -1.57 -6.20 32.48
C LEU A 125 -1.83 -5.60 33.86
N ALA A 126 -2.47 -4.41 33.90
CA ALA A 126 -2.88 -3.79 35.15
C ALA A 126 -3.89 -4.65 35.92
N ALA A 127 -4.84 -5.28 35.23
CA ALA A 127 -5.81 -6.19 35.86
C ALA A 127 -5.16 -7.46 36.43
N GLN A 128 -4.10 -7.99 35.81
CA GLN A 128 -3.38 -9.17 36.30
C GLN A 128 -2.39 -8.89 37.44
N THR A 129 -1.94 -7.64 37.60
CA THR A 129 -0.95 -7.25 38.63
C THR A 129 -1.59 -6.81 39.96
N VAL A 130 -2.92 -6.78 40.05
CA VAL A 130 -3.68 -6.57 41.30
C VAL A 130 -3.99 -7.92 41.95
N VAL A 131 -2.95 -8.67 42.35
CA VAL A 131 -3.01 -9.81 43.28
C VAL A 131 -1.76 -9.81 44.16
#